data_AF-D8F4F3-F1
#
_entry.id   AF-D8F4F3-F1
#
_cell.length_a   1.000
_cell.length_b   1.000
_cell.length_c   1.000
_cell.angle_alpha   90.00
_cell.angle_beta   90.00
_cell.angle_gamma   90.00
#
_symmetry.space_group_name_H-M   'P 1'
#
loop_
_entity.id
_entity.type
_entity.pdbx_description
1 polymer ?
#
loop_
_entity_poly.entity_id
_entity_poly.type
_entity_poly.pdbx_seq_one_letter_code
_entity_poly.pdbx_strand_id
1 'polypeptide(L)'
;HTIQRRRKYIYCLEWELDHKAINNLAARDGIFPLITNAEMEAAEVLKAYKNQPYLEKRMYTAKSILKVAPVFLKKTERIEAMTFLYFIALMIVSLMERNIRKNMAEQGVEKLPILPNGMNTKKPTWNNLNYFFKNVHLSMVEKQDKIIQTQLLF
;
A
#
# COMPACT_ATOMS: atom_id res chain seq x y z
N HIS A 1 -16.43 44.62 -51.44
CA HIS A 1 -15.65 43.49 -50.89
C HIS A 1 -14.70 44.03 -49.83
N THR A 2 -14.97 43.81 -48.55
CA THR A 2 -14.18 44.39 -47.43
C THR A 2 -13.33 43.29 -46.79
N ILE A 3 -12.02 43.40 -46.93
CA ILE A 3 -11.03 42.43 -46.42
C ILE A 3 -10.89 42.63 -44.90
N GLN A 4 -11.35 41.67 -44.11
CA GLN A 4 -11.15 41.67 -42.65
C GLN A 4 -9.74 41.17 -42.30
N ARG A 5 -8.93 42.04 -41.69
CA ARG A 5 -7.55 41.77 -41.26
C ARG A 5 -7.56 40.94 -39.98
N ARG A 6 -7.27 39.63 -40.05
CA ARG A 6 -7.14 38.75 -38.88
C ARG A 6 -5.84 39.04 -38.13
N ARG A 7 -5.93 39.39 -36.84
CA ARG A 7 -4.79 39.48 -35.92
C ARG A 7 -4.51 38.10 -35.33
N LYS A 8 -3.24 37.70 -35.31
CA LYS A 8 -2.76 36.45 -34.72
C LYS A 8 -1.93 36.79 -33.49
N TYR A 9 -2.38 36.37 -32.32
CA TYR A 9 -1.64 36.52 -31.07
C TYR A 9 -0.72 35.32 -30.91
N ILE A 10 0.55 35.57 -30.65
CA ILE A 10 1.55 34.55 -30.34
C ILE A 10 1.96 34.83 -28.90
N TYR A 11 1.68 33.86 -28.02
CA TYR A 11 2.11 33.92 -26.63
C TYR A 11 3.46 33.21 -26.52
N CYS A 12 4.44 33.89 -25.94
CA CYS A 12 5.71 33.29 -25.57
C CYS A 12 5.73 33.12 -24.05
N LEU A 13 6.05 31.92 -23.59
CA LEU A 13 6.27 31.63 -22.18
C LEU A 13 7.76 31.58 -21.95
N GLU A 14 8.26 32.53 -21.18
CA GLU A 14 9.63 32.52 -20.69
C GLU A 14 9.60 32.18 -19.19
N TRP A 15 10.53 31.33 -18.78
CA TRP A 15 10.69 30.93 -17.39
C TRP A 15 12.18 30.91 -17.06
N GLU A 16 12.51 31.30 -15.84
CA GLU A 16 13.85 31.24 -15.30
C GLU A 16 13.77 30.67 -13.87
N LEU A 17 14.83 30.01 -13.43
CA LEU A 17 14.92 29.51 -12.06
C LEU A 17 15.13 30.68 -11.10
N ASP A 18 14.30 30.76 -10.06
CA ASP A 18 14.52 31.71 -8.97
C ASP A 18 15.70 31.23 -8.11
N HIS A 19 16.89 31.61 -8.53
CA HIS A 19 18.14 31.27 -7.85
C HIS A 19 18.19 31.77 -6.40
N LYS A 20 17.48 32.86 -6.08
CA LYS A 20 17.41 33.39 -4.71
C LYS A 20 16.54 32.49 -3.84
N ALA A 21 15.40 32.03 -4.34
CA ALA A 21 14.57 31.04 -3.66
C ALA A 21 15.31 29.71 -3.47
N ILE A 22 16.04 29.25 -4.49
CA ILE A 22 16.85 28.01 -4.41
C ILE A 22 17.91 28.12 -3.33
N ASN A 23 18.68 29.21 -3.27
CA ASN A 23 19.73 29.38 -2.26
C ASN A 23 19.16 29.47 -0.83
N ASN A 24 18.00 30.10 -0.66
CA ASN A 24 17.31 30.16 0.63
C ASN A 24 16.79 28.78 1.08
N LEU A 25 16.34 27.95 0.15
CA LEU A 25 15.92 26.57 0.43
C LEU A 25 17.13 25.69 0.74
N ALA A 26 18.22 25.83 0.00
CA ALA A 26 19.47 25.10 0.22
C ALA A 26 20.05 25.34 1.62
N ALA A 27 19.93 26.56 2.16
CA ALA A 27 20.36 26.89 3.52
C ALA A 27 19.56 26.17 4.63
N ARG A 28 18.38 25.62 4.29
CA ARG A 28 17.50 24.87 5.20
C ARG A 28 17.42 23.39 4.83
N ASP A 29 18.11 22.99 3.77
CA ASP A 29 18.08 21.64 3.24
C ASP A 29 18.85 20.71 4.19
N GLY A 30 18.22 19.60 4.56
CA GLY A 30 18.73 18.65 5.57
C GLY A 30 18.21 18.86 7.01
N ILE A 31 17.45 19.92 7.29
CA ILE A 31 16.73 20.04 8.57
C ILE A 31 15.39 19.31 8.47
N PHE A 32 15.18 18.29 9.32
CA PHE A 32 13.94 17.52 9.36
C PHE A 32 13.23 17.69 10.72
N PRO A 33 12.47 18.79 10.92
CA PRO A 33 11.78 19.02 12.19
C PRO A 33 10.61 18.04 12.35
N LEU A 34 10.57 17.33 13.47
CA LEU A 34 9.43 16.51 13.87
C LEU A 34 8.52 17.33 14.78
N ILE A 35 7.28 17.56 14.35
CA ILE A 35 6.26 18.28 15.12
C ILE A 35 5.20 17.25 15.54
N THR A 36 4.89 17.18 16.83
CA THR A 36 3.87 16.28 17.37
C THR A 36 3.02 17.01 18.42
N ASN A 37 1.75 16.62 18.52
CA ASN A 37 0.83 17.05 19.58
C ASN A 37 0.71 16.02 20.72
N ALA A 38 1.45 14.91 20.64
CA ALA A 38 1.47 13.87 21.67
C ALA A 38 2.51 14.20 22.75
N GLU A 39 2.17 13.99 24.02
CA GLU A 39 3.12 14.02 25.13
C GLU A 39 3.93 12.72 25.14
N MET A 40 5.02 12.71 24.38
CA MET A 40 5.92 11.56 24.25
C MET A 40 7.38 12.04 24.24
N GLU A 41 8.28 11.19 24.72
CA GLU A 41 9.72 11.47 24.66
C GLU A 41 10.21 11.60 23.22
N ALA A 42 11.17 12.50 22.96
CA ALA A 42 11.65 12.79 21.61
C ALA A 42 12.17 11.55 20.86
N ALA A 43 12.75 10.58 21.58
CA ALA A 43 13.20 9.31 21.02
C ALA A 43 12.04 8.44 20.52
N GLU A 44 10.90 8.44 21.20
CA GLU A 44 9.71 7.71 20.79
C GLU A 44 9.03 8.37 19.60
N VAL A 45 9.01 9.70 19.54
CA VAL A 45 8.53 10.47 18.38
C VAL A 45 9.37 10.13 17.15
N LEU A 46 10.70 10.11 17.28
CA LEU A 46 11.59 9.72 16.18
C LEU A 46 11.37 8.25 15.76
N LYS A 47 11.13 7.35 16.70
CA LYS A 47 10.85 5.93 16.42
C LYS A 47 9.51 5.76 15.69
N ALA A 48 8.47 6.47 16.13
CA ALA A 48 7.17 6.49 15.48
C ALA A 48 7.28 7.02 14.04
N TYR A 49 7.99 8.13 13.85
CA TYR A 49 8.30 8.67 12.52
C TYR A 49 9.06 7.66 11.64
N LYS A 50 10.10 7.00 12.17
CA LYS A 50 10.84 5.96 11.43
C LYS A 50 10.00 4.73 11.06
N ASN A 51 8.85 4.53 11.72
CA ASN A 51 7.90 3.48 11.38
C ASN A 51 6.91 3.90 10.28
N GLN A 52 6.76 5.20 9.99
CA GLN A 52 5.88 5.72 8.94
C GLN A 52 6.23 5.19 7.53
N PRO A 53 7.51 5.08 7.10
CA PRO A 53 7.87 4.48 5.82
C PRO A 53 7.36 3.04 5.64
N TYR A 54 7.22 2.27 6.72
CA TYR A 54 6.63 0.92 6.64
C TYR A 54 5.14 0.98 6.33
N LEU A 55 4.42 1.97 6.88
CA LEU A 55 3.02 2.21 6.55
C LEU A 55 2.88 2.64 5.08
N GLU A 56 3.72 3.56 4.62
CA GLU A 56 3.73 4.01 3.22
C GLU A 56 4.05 2.87 2.25
N LYS A 57 5.06 2.06 2.57
CA LYS A 57 5.41 0.87 1.78
C LYS A 57 4.26 -0.13 1.76
N ARG A 58 3.56 -0.33 2.88
CA ARG A 58 2.37 -1.19 2.94
C ARG A 58 1.21 -0.64 2.11
N MET A 59 0.98 0.67 2.13
CA MET A 59 -0.04 1.34 1.30
C MET A 59 0.29 1.24 -0.20
N TYR A 60 1.56 1.44 -0.58
CA TYR A 60 2.02 1.23 -1.95
C TYR A 60 1.86 -0.24 -2.38
N THR A 61 2.27 -1.15 -1.51
CA THR A 61 2.18 -2.59 -1.73
C THR A 61 0.71 -3.04 -1.80
N ALA A 62 -0.21 -2.43 -1.03
CA ALA A 62 -1.65 -2.66 -1.15
C ALA A 62 -2.19 -2.24 -2.52
N LYS A 63 -1.82 -1.04 -3.00
CA LYS A 63 -2.22 -0.56 -4.34
C LYS A 63 -1.77 -1.55 -5.44
N SER A 64 -0.61 -2.19 -5.27
CA SER A 64 -0.06 -3.19 -6.19
C SER A 64 -0.67 -4.59 -6.02
N ILE A 65 -0.74 -5.11 -4.79
CA ILE A 65 -1.22 -6.46 -4.45
C ILE A 65 -2.72 -6.60 -4.66
N LEU A 66 -3.51 -5.62 -4.23
CA LEU A 66 -4.96 -5.63 -4.44
C LEU A 66 -5.32 -5.33 -5.90
N LYS A 67 -4.33 -5.03 -6.76
CA LYS A 67 -4.50 -4.68 -8.19
C LYS A 67 -5.43 -3.50 -8.45
N VAL A 68 -5.62 -2.60 -7.48
CA VAL A 68 -6.62 -1.53 -7.54
C VAL A 68 -5.99 -0.18 -7.90
N ALA A 69 -5.07 -0.10 -8.85
CA ALA A 69 -4.72 1.19 -9.44
C ALA A 69 -4.26 1.05 -10.90
N PRO A 70 -4.76 1.92 -11.80
CA PRO A 70 -5.05 3.32 -11.53
C PRO A 70 -6.56 3.60 -11.42
N VAL A 71 -7.06 3.80 -10.20
CA VAL A 71 -8.41 4.35 -10.06
C VAL A 71 -8.30 5.86 -10.32
N PHE A 72 -8.68 6.28 -11.52
CA PHE A 72 -8.87 7.67 -11.91
C PHE A 72 -10.07 8.28 -11.12
N LEU A 73 -9.98 8.33 -9.80
CA LEU A 73 -11.03 8.88 -8.95
C LEU A 73 -10.91 10.40 -8.95
N LYS A 74 -11.71 11.06 -9.80
CA LYS A 74 -11.80 12.52 -9.89
C LYS A 74 -12.50 13.18 -8.69
N LYS A 75 -13.12 12.41 -7.80
CA LYS A 75 -13.93 12.89 -6.66
C LYS A 75 -13.30 12.50 -5.32
N THR A 76 -13.11 13.47 -4.43
CA THR A 76 -12.47 13.34 -3.12
C THR A 76 -13.14 12.27 -2.24
N GLU A 77 -14.47 12.23 -2.19
CA GLU A 77 -15.25 11.25 -1.42
C GLU A 77 -14.90 9.80 -1.77
N ARG A 78 -14.68 9.52 -3.06
CA ARG A 78 -14.32 8.17 -3.52
C ARG A 78 -12.89 7.81 -3.13
N ILE A 79 -11.99 8.79 -3.08
CA ILE A 79 -10.61 8.59 -2.63
C ILE A 79 -10.61 8.24 -1.14
N GLU A 80 -11.40 8.95 -0.33
CA GLU A 80 -11.54 8.70 1.11
C GLU A 80 -12.12 7.31 1.38
N ALA A 81 -13.25 6.97 0.76
CA ALA A 81 -13.88 5.66 0.89
C ALA A 81 -12.95 4.52 0.47
N MET A 82 -12.24 4.69 -0.66
CA MET A 82 -11.27 3.70 -1.14
C MET A 82 -10.08 3.56 -0.18
N THR A 83 -9.58 4.67 0.37
CA THR A 83 -8.49 4.67 1.35
C THR A 83 -8.91 3.94 2.64
N PHE A 84 -10.14 4.16 3.11
CA PHE A 84 -10.68 3.44 4.26
C PHE A 84 -10.79 1.94 4.01
N LEU A 85 -11.32 1.53 2.84
CA LEU A 85 -11.38 0.12 2.46
C LEU A 85 -9.99 -0.53 2.39
N TYR A 86 -8.99 0.18 1.87
CA TYR A 86 -7.61 -0.31 1.88
C TYR A 86 -7.03 -0.45 3.28
N PHE A 87 -7.35 0.47 4.17
CA PHE A 87 -6.92 0.37 5.56
C PHE A 87 -7.46 -0.92 6.21
N ILE A 88 -8.76 -1.21 6.00
CA ILE A 88 -9.38 -2.46 6.46
C ILE A 88 -8.70 -3.68 5.83
N ALA A 89 -8.48 -3.68 4.52
CA ALA A 89 -7.83 -4.80 3.82
C ALA A 89 -6.41 -5.05 4.35
N LEU A 90 -5.62 -3.98 4.58
CA LEU A 90 -4.28 -4.07 5.15
C LEU A 90 -4.28 -4.56 6.60
N MET A 91 -5.28 -4.19 7.37
CA MET A 91 -5.48 -4.69 8.73
C MET A 91 -5.73 -6.20 8.69
N ILE A 92 -6.64 -6.67 7.84
CA ILE A 92 -6.93 -8.10 7.66
C ILE A 92 -5.66 -8.86 7.25
N VAL A 93 -4.95 -8.38 6.22
CA VAL A 93 -3.67 -8.97 5.77
C VAL A 93 -2.65 -9.05 6.92
N SER A 94 -2.52 -7.97 7.70
CA SER A 94 -1.60 -7.93 8.83
C SER A 94 -1.98 -8.93 9.93
N LEU A 95 -3.28 -9.08 10.20
CA LEU A 95 -3.79 -10.05 11.16
C LEU A 95 -3.55 -11.49 10.69
N MET A 96 -3.74 -11.78 9.40
CA MET A 96 -3.47 -13.10 8.82
C MET A 96 -1.98 -13.46 8.91
N GLU A 97 -1.08 -12.54 8.51
CA GLU A 97 0.37 -12.76 8.65
C GLU A 97 0.79 -12.97 10.11
N ARG A 98 0.23 -12.17 11.03
CA ARG A 98 0.48 -12.30 12.46
C ARG A 98 -0.01 -13.66 12.98
N ASN A 99 -1.21 -14.07 12.59
CA ASN A 99 -1.81 -15.32 13.03
C ASN A 99 -0.99 -16.52 12.59
N ILE A 100 -0.52 -16.55 11.34
CA ILE A 100 0.31 -17.66 10.84
C ILE A 100 1.65 -17.71 11.56
N ARG A 101 2.33 -16.57 11.74
CA ARG A 101 3.61 -16.53 12.47
C ARG A 101 3.45 -16.92 13.94
N LYS A 102 2.32 -16.56 14.56
CA LYS A 102 1.97 -16.97 15.93
C LYS A 102 1.78 -18.49 16.00
N ASN A 103 0.96 -19.07 15.12
CA ASN A 103 0.75 -20.52 15.08
C ASN A 103 2.04 -21.29 14.78
N MET A 104 2.90 -20.77 13.90
CA MET A 104 4.23 -21.35 13.65
C MET A 104 5.05 -21.44 14.94
N ALA A 105 5.08 -20.37 15.75
CA ALA A 105 5.79 -20.37 17.02
C ALA A 105 5.18 -21.36 18.03
N GLU A 106 3.84 -21.38 18.13
CA GLU A 106 3.11 -22.29 19.04
C GLU A 106 3.30 -23.78 18.68
N GLN A 107 3.43 -24.09 17.38
CA GLN A 107 3.61 -25.46 16.88
C GLN A 107 5.08 -25.84 16.66
N GLY A 108 6.04 -24.95 16.99
CA GLY A 108 7.46 -25.20 16.77
C GLY A 108 7.88 -25.29 15.29
N VAL A 109 7.09 -24.74 14.37
CA VAL A 109 7.38 -24.73 12.93
C VAL A 109 8.30 -23.55 12.61
N GLU A 110 9.58 -23.82 12.36
CA GLU A 110 10.53 -22.75 12.04
C GLU A 110 10.32 -22.14 10.64
N LYS A 111 9.93 -22.95 9.66
CA LYS A 111 9.88 -22.57 8.24
C LYS A 111 8.73 -23.25 7.53
N LEU A 112 8.13 -22.55 6.57
CA LEU A 112 7.09 -23.09 5.69
C LEU A 112 7.56 -23.16 4.23
N PRO A 113 7.31 -24.26 3.50
CA PRO A 113 7.67 -24.44 2.10
C PRO A 113 6.66 -23.79 1.14
N ILE A 114 6.34 -22.51 1.36
CA ILE A 114 5.25 -21.78 0.68
C ILE A 114 5.73 -20.82 -0.42
N LEU A 115 7.05 -20.78 -0.68
CA LEU A 115 7.62 -19.99 -1.77
C LEU A 115 7.60 -20.79 -3.08
N PRO A 116 7.88 -20.14 -4.23
CA PRO A 116 8.08 -20.84 -5.50
C PRO A 116 9.04 -22.02 -5.36
N ASN A 117 8.71 -23.11 -6.05
CA ASN A 117 9.45 -24.38 -6.02
C ASN A 117 9.55 -25.01 -4.61
N GLY A 118 8.61 -24.72 -3.71
CA GLY A 118 8.59 -25.28 -2.35
C GLY A 118 9.68 -24.73 -1.43
N MET A 119 10.29 -23.60 -1.78
CA MET A 119 11.32 -22.98 -0.94
C MET A 119 10.74 -22.55 0.43
N ASN A 120 11.62 -22.56 1.43
CA ASN A 120 11.26 -22.31 2.82
C ASN A 120 11.32 -20.82 3.21
N THR A 121 10.36 -20.34 4.01
CA THR A 121 10.40 -19.01 4.64
C THR A 121 10.11 -19.06 6.14
N LYS A 122 10.90 -18.29 6.92
CA LYS A 122 10.66 -18.05 8.36
C LYS A 122 9.61 -16.98 8.62
N LYS A 123 9.32 -16.14 7.62
CA LYS A 123 8.41 -14.99 7.74
C LYS A 123 7.42 -15.00 6.58
N PRO A 124 6.40 -15.88 6.61
CA PRO A 124 5.33 -15.87 5.64
C PRO A 124 4.71 -14.48 5.49
N THR A 125 4.50 -14.06 4.25
CA THR A 125 3.78 -12.84 3.89
C THR A 125 2.51 -13.21 3.11
N TRP A 126 1.57 -12.27 3.02
CA TRP A 126 0.35 -12.45 2.22
C TRP A 126 0.64 -12.90 0.78
N ASN A 127 1.68 -12.36 0.15
CA ASN A 127 2.07 -12.77 -1.20
C ASN A 127 2.50 -14.25 -1.27
N ASN A 128 3.17 -14.76 -0.24
CA ASN A 128 3.57 -16.17 -0.22
C ASN A 128 2.34 -17.07 -0.06
N LEU A 129 1.39 -16.67 0.79
CA LEU A 129 0.14 -17.39 0.99
C LEU A 129 -0.71 -17.37 -0.29
N ASN A 130 -0.91 -16.20 -0.87
CA ASN A 130 -1.66 -16.06 -2.12
C ASN A 130 -1.02 -16.84 -3.28
N TYR A 131 0.31 -16.93 -3.32
CA TYR A 131 1.01 -17.79 -4.27
C TYR A 131 0.78 -19.27 -3.99
N PHE A 132 0.95 -19.71 -2.75
CA PHE A 132 0.81 -21.11 -2.33
C PHE A 132 -0.60 -21.65 -2.58
N PHE A 133 -1.62 -20.84 -2.28
CA PHE A 133 -3.03 -21.20 -2.49
C PHE A 133 -3.54 -20.92 -3.91
N LYS A 134 -2.68 -20.47 -4.84
CA LYS A 134 -3.12 -20.07 -6.19
C LYS A 134 -3.80 -21.20 -6.97
N ASN A 135 -3.36 -22.43 -6.75
CA ASN A 135 -3.91 -23.63 -7.41
C ASN A 135 -4.76 -24.48 -6.46
N VAL A 136 -4.99 -24.01 -5.23
CA VAL A 136 -5.81 -24.71 -4.26
C VAL A 136 -7.26 -24.27 -4.46
N HIS A 137 -8.13 -25.20 -4.83
CA HIS A 137 -9.53 -24.95 -5.07
C HIS A 137 -10.39 -25.58 -3.97
N LEU A 138 -11.25 -24.78 -3.36
CA LEU A 138 -12.20 -25.23 -2.37
C LEU A 138 -13.61 -25.24 -2.99
N SER A 139 -14.16 -26.42 -3.19
CA SER A 139 -15.53 -26.63 -3.66
C SER A 139 -16.43 -26.94 -2.48
N MET A 140 -17.50 -26.16 -2.32
CA MET A 140 -18.54 -26.43 -1.32
C MET A 140 -19.87 -26.65 -2.04
N VAL A 141 -20.57 -27.73 -1.72
CA VAL A 141 -21.93 -28.01 -2.19
C VAL A 141 -22.88 -27.72 -1.03
N GLU A 142 -23.78 -26.78 -1.26
CA GLU A 142 -24.76 -26.31 -0.29
C GLU A 142 -26.18 -26.69 -0.74
N LYS A 143 -27.03 -27.06 0.23
CA LYS A 143 -28.47 -27.23 0.03
C LYS A 143 -29.19 -26.77 1.29
N GLN A 144 -30.17 -25.88 1.11
CA GLN A 144 -30.97 -25.32 2.21
C GLN A 144 -30.09 -24.72 3.33
N ASP A 145 -29.14 -23.86 2.95
CA ASP A 145 -28.20 -23.18 3.86
C ASP A 145 -27.35 -24.11 4.74
N LYS A 146 -27.21 -25.37 4.31
CA LYS A 146 -26.31 -26.36 4.91
C LYS A 146 -25.32 -26.84 3.87
N ILE A 147 -24.05 -26.74 4.21
CA ILE A 147 -22.95 -27.34 3.45
C ILE A 147 -23.06 -28.85 3.60
N ILE A 148 -23.38 -29.55 2.51
CA ILE A 148 -23.47 -31.02 2.48
C ILE A 148 -22.12 -31.64 2.12
N GLN A 149 -21.30 -30.95 1.32
CA GLN A 149 -20.02 -31.47 0.88
C GLN A 149 -18.99 -30.35 0.76
N THR A 150 -17.79 -30.61 1.26
CA THR A 150 -16.63 -29.73 1.12
C THR A 150 -15.48 -30.55 0.55
N GLN A 151 -14.90 -30.10 -0.56
CA GLN A 151 -13.78 -30.76 -1.22
C GLN A 151 -12.67 -29.74 -1.48
N LEU A 152 -11.45 -30.08 -1.08
CA LEU A 152 -10.25 -29.30 -1.35
C LEU A 152 -9.44 -30.02 -2.44
N LEU A 153 -9.14 -29.30 -3.53
CA LEU A 153 -8.33 -29.75 -4.65
C LEU A 153 -7.02 -28.95 -4.63
N PHE A 154 -5.89 -29.59 -4.93
CA PHE A 154 -4.54 -29.01 -4.93
C PHE A 154 -3.94 -29.00 -6.34
#